data_AF-A0A2W7TT90-F1
#
_entry.id   AF-A0A2W7TT90-F1
#
_cell.length_a   1.000
_cell.length_b   1.000
_cell.length_c   1.000
_cell.angle_alpha   90.00
_cell.angle_beta   90.00
_cell.angle_gamma   90.00
#
_symmetry.space_group_name_H-M   'P 1'
#
loop_
_entity.id
_entity.type
_entity.pdbx_description
1 polymer ?
#
loop_
_entity_poly.entity_id
_entity_poly.type
_entity_poly.pdbx_seq_one_letter_code
_entity_poly.pdbx_strand_id
1 'polypeptide(L)'
;MERKVAGSIEKSVEKLAKYGGFDLLEMSIEGTQNLNPDRKARRKIFLGEISKAKERETLMKTLELWVAVLNNNEALTDMVAQCEDKSKESEALLKKNLAKAVEETREIEAAYRTLSLFYKNTETDKVKNVTIVNADIEQLKDLDNTRFIDSIHSELVDNYDRLDLKNNYGIVVIPGYLGSNKVVEKWAKIAHENKVMLVTDFEHLDEPDDVMEMFDAANLTGGDVYRSNVIMTCNWLVGRGRFEQIGEGEDLFIAPSAALAGKIYKTLMSQVTAGKKFGGINEVDGVKFDLKKSEIANLENMGLVPMVNEYGKVMAFSAKTLFSGDNLGLQTYSVVRVFDYVTKVLMDFLNRRAFENFTAKTRKEIMGQIVSFLDGITGPDKLIENFEIRRFEQDPIQKDRIYVDIHMKPYFPAKNFLIKMDGHKGDDGTEWDTDYEQK
;
A
#
# COMPACT_ATOMS: atom_id res chain seq x y z
N MET A 1 -14.52 -12.62 58.79
CA MET A 1 -13.86 -13.74 58.09
C MET A 1 -12.34 -13.72 58.28
N GLU A 2 -11.67 -12.56 58.18
CA GLU A 2 -10.20 -12.41 58.32
C GLU A 2 -9.57 -13.00 59.61
N ARG A 3 -10.19 -12.84 60.79
CA ARG A 3 -9.65 -13.37 62.06
C ARG A 3 -9.61 -14.90 62.13
N LYS A 4 -10.50 -15.61 61.44
CA LYS A 4 -10.51 -17.09 61.39
C LYS A 4 -9.41 -17.64 60.47
N VAL A 5 -9.07 -16.91 59.40
CA VAL A 5 -8.01 -17.29 58.45
C VAL A 5 -6.62 -16.96 59.03
N ALA A 6 -6.46 -15.84 59.74
CA ALA A 6 -5.20 -15.45 60.39
C ALA A 6 -4.70 -16.50 61.40
N GLY A 7 -5.57 -16.99 62.30
CA GLY A 7 -5.23 -18.05 63.25
C GLY A 7 -4.99 -19.43 62.63
N SER A 8 -5.34 -19.62 61.36
CA SER A 8 -5.01 -20.83 60.59
C SER A 8 -3.64 -20.74 59.92
N ILE A 9 -3.19 -19.54 59.54
CA ILE A 9 -1.87 -19.33 58.92
C ILE A 9 -0.77 -19.44 59.97
N GLU A 10 -0.93 -18.77 61.12
CA GLU A 10 0.04 -18.82 62.22
C GLU A 10 0.29 -20.26 62.70
N LYS A 11 -0.77 -21.06 62.85
CA LYS A 11 -0.67 -22.49 63.19
C LYS A 11 -0.05 -23.37 62.09
N SER A 12 -0.22 -23.00 60.82
CA SER A 12 0.39 -23.73 59.71
C SER A 12 1.87 -23.37 59.55
N VAL A 13 2.25 -22.12 59.85
CA VAL A 13 3.65 -21.66 59.85
C VAL A 13 4.44 -22.29 60.99
N GLU A 14 3.82 -22.54 62.15
CA GLU A 14 4.45 -23.32 63.24
C GLU A 14 4.90 -24.72 62.80
N LYS A 15 4.19 -25.36 61.86
CA LYS A 15 4.59 -26.66 61.31
C LYS A 15 5.87 -26.58 60.46
N LEU A 16 6.13 -25.41 59.87
CA LEU A 16 7.33 -25.12 59.08
C LEU A 16 8.52 -24.70 59.94
N ALA A 17 8.34 -24.46 61.24
CA ALA A 17 9.39 -23.96 62.13
C ALA A 17 10.65 -24.85 62.16
N LYS A 18 10.49 -26.17 62.03
CA LYS A 18 11.62 -27.13 61.96
C LYS A 18 12.43 -27.06 60.66
N TYR A 19 11.92 -26.37 59.65
CA TYR A 19 12.50 -26.27 58.29
C TYR A 19 12.91 -24.84 57.91
N GLY A 20 12.92 -23.91 58.88
CA GLY A 20 13.25 -22.49 58.63
C GLY A 20 12.04 -21.54 58.67
N GLY A 21 10.84 -22.02 59.02
CA GLY A 21 9.67 -21.17 59.23
C GLY A 21 9.18 -20.46 57.97
N PHE A 22 8.65 -19.24 58.13
CA PHE A 22 8.16 -18.45 57.01
C PHE A 22 9.29 -17.93 56.10
N ASP A 23 10.51 -17.80 56.62
CA ASP A 23 11.67 -17.33 55.86
C ASP A 23 12.01 -18.26 54.69
N LEU A 24 11.77 -19.57 54.83
CA LEU A 24 11.87 -20.53 53.73
C LEU A 24 10.97 -20.15 52.55
N LEU A 25 9.73 -19.75 52.83
CA LEU A 25 8.79 -19.30 51.79
C LEU A 25 9.23 -17.98 51.16
N GLU A 26 9.73 -17.04 51.96
CA GLU A 26 10.27 -15.77 51.44
C GLU A 26 11.46 -15.99 50.48
N MET A 27 12.30 -16.99 50.75
CA MET A 27 13.44 -17.32 49.91
C MET A 27 13.06 -18.11 48.65
N SER A 28 12.01 -18.94 48.70
CA SER A 28 11.62 -19.82 47.59
C SER A 28 10.57 -19.23 46.66
N ILE A 29 9.73 -18.31 47.13
CA ILE A 29 8.59 -17.79 46.38
C ILE A 29 8.55 -16.27 46.45
N GLU A 30 8.86 -15.62 45.34
CA GLU A 30 8.83 -14.17 45.24
C GLU A 30 7.43 -13.60 45.54
N GLY A 31 7.37 -12.55 46.35
CA GLY A 31 6.14 -11.85 46.74
C GLY A 31 5.54 -12.35 48.06
N THR A 32 5.89 -13.56 48.53
CA THR A 32 5.39 -14.11 49.80
C THR A 32 5.82 -13.31 51.03
N GLN A 33 6.92 -12.56 50.95
CA GLN A 33 7.37 -11.63 51.99
C GLN A 33 6.33 -10.57 52.37
N ASN A 34 5.39 -10.27 51.45
CA ASN A 34 4.29 -9.36 51.71
C ASN A 34 3.16 -10.00 52.53
N LEU A 35 3.16 -11.33 52.70
CA LEU A 35 2.20 -12.10 53.49
C LEU A 35 2.74 -12.58 54.84
N ASN A 36 4.00 -12.27 55.17
CA ASN A 36 4.63 -12.69 56.42
C ASN A 36 3.84 -12.20 57.66
N PRO A 37 3.40 -13.12 58.56
CA PRO A 37 2.67 -12.77 59.78
C PRO A 37 3.41 -11.82 60.73
N ASP A 38 4.74 -11.88 60.75
CA ASP A 38 5.58 -11.05 61.63
C ASP A 38 5.68 -9.60 61.12
N ARG A 39 5.53 -9.40 59.80
CA ARG A 39 5.57 -8.07 59.15
C ARG A 39 4.17 -7.45 59.00
N LYS A 40 3.49 -7.24 60.14
CA LYS A 40 2.08 -6.78 60.21
C LYS A 40 1.76 -5.52 59.39
N ALA A 41 2.64 -4.51 59.42
CA ALA A 41 2.43 -3.26 58.69
C ALA A 41 2.48 -3.47 57.17
N ARG A 42 3.51 -4.17 56.68
CA ARG A 42 3.70 -4.51 55.26
C ARG A 42 2.55 -5.37 54.74
N ARG A 43 2.13 -6.38 55.51
CA ARG A 43 0.98 -7.23 55.18
C ARG A 43 -0.32 -6.45 55.10
N LYS A 44 -0.57 -5.54 56.05
CA LYS A 44 -1.79 -4.69 56.04
C LYS A 44 -1.81 -3.77 54.82
N ILE A 45 -0.67 -3.17 54.46
CA ILE A 45 -0.53 -2.33 53.26
C ILE A 45 -0.78 -3.17 52.01
N PHE A 46 -0.12 -4.33 51.88
CA PHE A 46 -0.26 -5.19 50.72
C PHE A 46 -1.68 -5.73 50.52
N LEU A 47 -2.41 -6.04 51.60
CA LEU A 47 -3.79 -6.52 51.53
C LEU A 47 -4.81 -5.39 51.35
N GLY A 48 -4.50 -4.17 51.82
CA GLY A 48 -5.44 -3.04 51.82
C GLY A 48 -5.35 -2.11 50.62
N GLU A 49 -4.17 -1.94 50.01
CA GLU A 49 -3.99 -0.96 48.94
C GLU A 49 -4.49 -1.45 47.57
N ILE A 50 -5.20 -0.57 46.84
CA ILE A 50 -5.72 -0.87 45.51
C ILE A 50 -4.59 -1.00 44.49
N SER A 51 -3.52 -0.18 44.61
CA SER A 51 -2.32 -0.22 43.77
C SER A 51 -1.64 -1.60 43.75
N LYS A 52 -1.85 -2.41 44.79
CA LYS A 52 -1.28 -3.76 44.97
C LYS A 52 -2.17 -4.89 44.46
N ALA A 53 -3.32 -4.58 43.84
CA ALA A 53 -4.27 -5.59 43.37
C ALA A 53 -3.65 -6.58 42.36
N LYS A 54 -2.90 -6.10 41.36
CA LYS A 54 -2.23 -6.96 40.39
C LYS A 54 -1.17 -7.85 41.04
N GLU A 55 -0.35 -7.30 41.94
CA GLU A 55 0.68 -8.06 42.67
C GLU A 55 0.04 -9.17 43.53
N ARG A 56 -1.12 -8.92 44.15
CA ARG A 56 -1.87 -9.94 44.89
C ARG A 56 -2.39 -11.05 43.99
N GLU A 57 -2.96 -10.71 42.83
CA GLU A 57 -3.47 -11.69 41.88
C GLU A 57 -2.34 -12.59 41.36
N THR A 58 -1.19 -11.99 41.00
CA THR A 58 -0.01 -12.75 40.58
C THR A 58 0.48 -13.69 41.68
N LEU A 59 0.66 -13.18 42.91
CA LEU A 59 1.11 -14.00 44.03
C LEU A 59 0.14 -15.14 44.34
N MET A 60 -1.17 -14.90 44.24
CA MET A 60 -2.18 -15.94 44.44
C MET A 60 -2.02 -17.07 43.41
N LYS A 61 -1.91 -16.74 42.12
CA LYS A 61 -1.68 -17.73 41.05
C LYS A 61 -0.36 -18.49 41.24
N THR A 62 0.71 -17.79 41.63
CA THR A 62 2.00 -18.43 41.92
C THR A 62 1.87 -19.43 43.06
N LEU A 63 1.18 -19.08 44.15
CA LEU A 63 0.96 -19.99 45.28
C LEU A 63 0.08 -21.18 44.89
N GLU A 64 -0.96 -20.98 44.07
CA GLU A 64 -1.79 -22.07 43.53
C GLU A 64 -0.98 -23.06 42.69
N LEU A 65 -0.05 -22.56 41.86
CA LEU A 65 0.87 -23.41 41.09
C LEU A 65 1.79 -24.23 42.00
N TRP A 66 2.40 -23.61 43.01
CA TRP A 66 3.22 -24.31 44.00
C TRP A 66 2.43 -25.40 44.74
N VAL A 67 1.22 -25.08 45.19
CA VAL A 67 0.34 -26.06 45.85
C VAL A 67 0.00 -27.21 44.90
N ALA A 68 -0.30 -26.93 43.63
CA ALA A 68 -0.60 -27.97 42.64
C ALA A 68 0.60 -28.88 42.36
N VAL A 69 1.84 -28.36 42.33
CA VAL A 69 3.05 -29.17 42.12
C VAL A 69 3.35 -30.01 43.36
N LEU A 70 3.25 -29.43 44.55
CA LEU A 70 3.55 -30.12 45.82
C LEU A 70 2.54 -31.22 46.16
N ASN A 71 1.27 -31.06 45.78
CA ASN A 71 0.22 -32.06 46.08
C ASN A 71 0.22 -33.25 45.13
N ASN A 72 0.73 -33.08 43.90
CA ASN A 72 0.64 -34.10 42.85
C ASN A 72 1.88 -34.97 42.71
N ASN A 73 2.97 -34.65 43.43
CA ASN A 73 4.24 -35.34 43.31
C ASN A 73 4.90 -35.52 44.68
N GLU A 74 5.56 -36.65 44.89
CA GLU A 74 6.31 -36.92 46.13
C GLU A 74 7.82 -36.76 45.93
N ALA A 75 8.34 -37.02 44.72
CA ALA A 75 9.75 -36.87 44.39
C ALA A 75 10.04 -35.53 43.69
N LEU A 76 11.19 -34.93 44.02
CA LEU A 76 11.64 -33.67 43.40
C LEU A 76 11.80 -33.80 41.89
N THR A 77 12.27 -34.95 41.40
CA THR A 77 12.43 -35.23 39.97
C THR A 77 11.10 -35.14 39.23
N ASP A 78 10.03 -35.64 39.84
CA ASP A 78 8.69 -35.67 39.25
C ASP A 78 8.07 -34.27 39.26
N MET A 79 8.33 -33.47 40.31
CA MET A 79 7.95 -32.07 40.36
C MET A 79 8.59 -31.25 39.23
N VAL A 80 9.89 -31.44 39.00
CA VAL A 80 10.61 -30.76 37.91
C VAL A 80 10.06 -31.19 36.55
N ALA A 81 9.92 -32.51 36.32
CA ALA A 81 9.38 -33.04 35.07
C ALA A 81 7.96 -32.51 34.78
N GLN A 82 7.07 -32.51 35.79
CA GLN A 82 5.71 -31.98 35.63
C GLN A 82 5.71 -30.48 35.30
N CYS A 83 6.58 -29.69 35.92
CA CYS A 83 6.71 -28.26 35.62
C CYS A 83 7.18 -28.04 34.18
N GLU A 84 8.18 -28.81 33.73
CA GLU A 84 8.68 -28.75 32.36
C GLU A 84 7.59 -29.13 31.35
N ASP A 85 6.83 -30.19 31.62
CA ASP A 85 5.76 -30.66 30.73
C ASP A 85 4.60 -29.65 30.66
N LYS A 86 4.18 -29.10 31.80
CA LYS A 86 3.17 -28.01 31.82
C LYS A 86 3.65 -26.76 31.11
N SER A 87 4.94 -26.44 31.22
CA SER A 87 5.54 -25.31 30.49
C SER A 87 5.46 -25.55 28.99
N LYS A 88 5.85 -26.75 28.51
CA LYS A 88 5.75 -27.13 27.09
C LYS A 88 4.30 -27.11 26.60
N GLU A 89 3.36 -27.64 27.38
CA GLU A 89 1.92 -27.63 27.06
C GLU A 89 1.38 -26.19 26.95
N SER A 90 1.72 -25.33 27.91
CA SER A 90 1.30 -23.93 27.92
C SER A 90 1.91 -23.16 26.74
N GLU A 91 3.17 -23.42 26.40
CA GLU A 91 3.83 -22.81 25.24
C GLU A 91 3.18 -23.26 23.93
N ALA A 92 2.87 -24.55 23.78
CA ALA A 92 2.16 -25.08 22.62
C ALA A 92 0.76 -24.45 22.49
N LEU A 93 0.02 -24.30 23.59
CA LEU A 93 -1.28 -23.64 23.61
C LEU A 93 -1.17 -22.16 23.25
N LEU A 94 -0.17 -21.45 23.78
CA LEU A 94 0.09 -20.06 23.44
C LEU A 94 0.37 -19.89 21.94
N LYS A 95 1.29 -20.68 21.38
CA LYS A 95 1.62 -20.66 19.95
C LYS A 95 0.39 -20.91 19.08
N LYS A 96 -0.45 -21.90 19.45
CA LYS A 96 -1.71 -22.18 18.77
C LYS A 96 -2.69 -20.99 18.81
N ASN A 97 -2.82 -20.35 19.97
CA ASN A 97 -3.71 -19.20 20.13
C ASN A 97 -3.21 -17.97 19.36
N LEU A 98 -1.89 -17.74 19.34
CA LEU A 98 -1.27 -16.68 18.55
C LEU A 98 -1.42 -16.92 17.05
N ALA A 99 -1.18 -18.15 16.58
CA ALA A 99 -1.42 -18.53 15.18
C ALA A 99 -2.87 -18.24 14.76
N LYS A 100 -3.84 -18.62 15.61
CA LYS A 100 -5.24 -18.31 15.36
C LYS A 100 -5.50 -16.80 15.33
N ALA A 101 -4.96 -16.04 16.27
CA ALA A 101 -5.17 -14.60 16.33
C ALA A 101 -4.60 -13.87 15.10
N VAL A 102 -3.43 -14.28 14.62
CA VAL A 102 -2.82 -13.73 13.40
C VAL A 102 -3.65 -14.07 12.17
N GLU A 103 -4.10 -15.32 12.04
CA GLU A 103 -4.93 -15.73 10.90
C GLU A 103 -6.28 -14.98 10.86
N GLU A 104 -6.97 -14.86 11.99
CA GLU A 104 -8.26 -14.15 12.09
C GLU A 104 -8.12 -12.63 11.86
N THR A 105 -6.92 -12.07 12.01
CA THR A 105 -6.65 -10.63 11.78
C THR A 105 -5.90 -10.36 10.49
N ARG A 106 -5.62 -11.38 9.68
CA ARG A 106 -4.79 -11.30 8.48
C ARG A 106 -5.33 -10.30 7.46
N GLU A 107 -6.63 -10.35 7.20
CA GLU A 107 -7.29 -9.50 6.20
C GLU A 107 -7.27 -8.01 6.61
N ILE A 108 -7.65 -7.72 7.86
CA ILE A 108 -7.63 -6.34 8.37
C ILE A 108 -6.18 -5.82 8.49
N GLU A 109 -5.23 -6.67 8.86
CA GLU A 109 -3.81 -6.33 8.85
C GLU A 109 -3.36 -5.93 7.43
N ALA A 110 -3.70 -6.74 6.41
CA ALA A 110 -3.37 -6.46 5.02
C ALA A 110 -3.99 -5.14 4.52
N ALA A 111 -5.27 -4.88 4.84
CA ALA A 111 -5.96 -3.66 4.44
C ALA A 111 -5.33 -2.39 5.06
N TYR A 112 -5.05 -2.41 6.37
CA TYR A 112 -4.44 -1.27 7.05
C TYR A 112 -2.97 -1.06 6.67
N ARG A 113 -2.22 -2.14 6.39
CA ARG A 113 -0.85 -2.03 5.86
C ARG A 113 -0.86 -1.44 4.45
N THR A 114 -1.76 -1.87 3.58
CA THR A 114 -1.97 -1.30 2.24
C THR A 114 -2.25 0.20 2.30
N LEU A 115 -3.17 0.62 3.18
CA LEU A 115 -3.46 2.05 3.40
C LEU A 115 -2.26 2.81 3.97
N SER A 116 -1.55 2.22 4.95
CA SER A 116 -0.33 2.80 5.50
C SER A 116 0.73 3.02 4.42
N LEU A 117 0.93 2.03 3.53
CA LEU A 117 1.89 2.14 2.43
C LEU A 117 1.57 3.29 1.49
N PHE A 118 0.29 3.57 1.18
CA PHE A 118 -0.07 4.76 0.40
C PHE A 118 0.53 6.02 1.05
N TYR A 119 0.23 6.26 2.33
CA TYR A 119 0.71 7.45 3.03
C TYR A 119 2.24 7.51 3.12
N LYS A 120 2.89 6.40 3.47
CA LYS A 120 4.35 6.30 3.58
C LYS A 120 5.08 6.56 2.26
N ASN A 121 4.42 6.25 1.15
CA ASN A 121 4.96 6.45 -0.19
C ASN A 121 4.62 7.83 -0.78
N THR A 122 3.64 8.57 -0.22
CA THR A 122 3.47 10.00 -0.56
C THR A 122 4.67 10.84 -0.11
N GLU A 123 5.34 10.45 0.98
CA GLU A 123 6.42 11.22 1.62
C GLU A 123 6.05 12.69 1.87
N THR A 124 4.78 12.93 2.20
CA THR A 124 4.27 14.25 2.58
C THR A 124 3.62 14.20 3.95
N ASP A 125 3.80 15.26 4.74
CA ASP A 125 3.18 15.35 6.07
C ASP A 125 1.65 15.41 6.00
N LYS A 126 1.11 15.93 4.89
CA LYS A 126 -0.33 16.08 4.68
C LYS A 126 -0.71 15.88 3.22
N VAL A 127 -1.48 14.82 2.98
CA VAL A 127 -2.15 14.58 1.71
C VAL A 127 -3.44 15.42 1.66
N LYS A 128 -3.69 16.10 0.53
CA LYS A 128 -4.89 16.93 0.33
C LYS A 128 -5.92 16.14 -0.47
N ASN A 129 -7.20 16.42 -0.23
CA ASN A 129 -8.33 15.86 -0.98
C ASN A 129 -8.33 14.31 -1.02
N VAL A 130 -8.36 13.70 0.17
CA VAL A 130 -8.38 12.24 0.32
C VAL A 130 -9.74 11.81 0.84
N THR A 131 -10.33 10.83 0.17
CA THR A 131 -11.56 10.17 0.57
C THR A 131 -11.26 8.68 0.68
N ILE A 132 -11.63 8.07 1.81
CA ILE A 132 -11.44 6.65 2.06
C ILE A 132 -12.81 6.00 2.08
N VAL A 133 -13.00 4.99 1.23
CA VAL A 133 -14.21 4.17 1.20
C VAL A 133 -13.84 2.78 1.71
N ASN A 134 -14.54 2.33 2.75
CA ASN A 134 -14.40 0.96 3.25
C ASN A 134 -15.39 0.07 2.48
N ALA A 135 -14.86 -0.74 1.56
CA ALA A 135 -15.61 -1.66 0.74
C ALA A 135 -14.81 -2.95 0.57
N ASP A 136 -15.50 -4.08 0.57
CA ASP A 136 -14.91 -5.36 0.21
C ASP A 136 -14.64 -5.40 -1.30
N ILE A 137 -13.56 -6.06 -1.73
CA ILE A 137 -13.22 -6.15 -3.16
C ILE A 137 -14.32 -6.85 -3.97
N GLU A 138 -15.02 -7.83 -3.39
CA GLU A 138 -16.14 -8.51 -4.02
C GLU A 138 -17.32 -7.56 -4.28
N GLN A 139 -17.54 -6.58 -3.39
CA GLN A 139 -18.55 -5.53 -3.61
C GLN A 139 -18.17 -4.55 -4.73
N LEU A 140 -16.88 -4.41 -5.02
CA LEU A 140 -16.37 -3.58 -6.13
C LEU A 140 -16.32 -4.35 -7.46
N LYS A 141 -16.48 -5.68 -7.41
CA LYS A 141 -16.64 -6.57 -8.57
C LYS A 141 -18.09 -6.83 -8.96
N ASP A 142 -19.01 -6.69 -8.00
CA ASP A 142 -20.42 -7.00 -8.19
C ASP A 142 -21.11 -5.97 -9.11
N LEU A 143 -21.44 -6.42 -10.33
CA LEU A 143 -22.18 -5.62 -11.32
C LEU A 143 -23.71 -5.79 -11.20
N ASP A 144 -24.18 -6.71 -10.38
CA ASP A 144 -25.61 -6.90 -10.08
C ASP A 144 -26.05 -6.01 -8.90
N ASN A 145 -25.17 -5.82 -7.90
CA ASN A 145 -25.35 -4.89 -6.79
C ASN A 145 -24.29 -3.77 -6.80
N THR A 146 -24.52 -2.78 -7.65
CA THR A 146 -23.57 -1.69 -7.92
C THR A 146 -23.51 -0.60 -6.86
N ARG A 147 -24.09 -0.78 -5.67
CA ARG A 147 -24.23 0.29 -4.66
C ARG A 147 -22.92 1.03 -4.37
N PHE A 148 -21.81 0.32 -4.20
CA PHE A 148 -20.50 0.93 -3.95
C PHE A 148 -19.93 1.60 -5.20
N ILE A 149 -20.00 0.92 -6.35
CA ILE A 149 -19.56 1.44 -7.64
C ILE A 149 -20.29 2.76 -7.95
N ASP A 150 -21.61 2.79 -7.83
CA ASP A 150 -22.45 3.95 -8.11
C ASP A 150 -22.21 5.10 -7.12
N SER A 151 -21.96 4.78 -5.84
CA SER A 151 -21.62 5.80 -4.84
C SER A 151 -20.28 6.46 -5.15
N ILE A 152 -19.26 5.67 -5.51
CA ILE A 152 -17.93 6.18 -5.89
C ILE A 152 -18.03 6.96 -7.21
N HIS A 153 -18.77 6.44 -8.18
CA HIS A 153 -19.00 7.11 -9.45
C HIS A 153 -19.67 8.47 -9.26
N SER A 154 -20.74 8.53 -8.46
CA SER A 154 -21.45 9.78 -8.16
C SER A 154 -20.52 10.79 -7.47
N GLU A 155 -19.70 10.36 -6.51
CA GLU A 155 -18.71 11.24 -5.87
C GLU A 155 -17.68 11.79 -6.88
N LEU A 156 -17.22 10.98 -7.83
CA LEU A 156 -16.32 11.46 -8.88
C LEU A 156 -17.00 12.48 -9.80
N VAL A 157 -18.22 12.18 -10.26
CA VAL A 157 -19.01 13.05 -11.15
C VAL A 157 -19.38 14.36 -10.46
N ASP A 158 -19.88 14.31 -9.22
CA ASP A 158 -20.31 15.48 -8.45
C ASP A 158 -19.18 16.48 -8.17
N ASN A 159 -17.92 16.03 -8.20
CA ASN A 159 -16.76 16.89 -8.07
C ASN A 159 -16.14 17.28 -9.43
N TYR A 160 -16.31 16.47 -10.48
CA TYR A 160 -15.81 16.77 -11.83
C TYR A 160 -16.78 17.65 -12.64
N ASP A 161 -18.09 17.59 -12.39
CA ASP A 161 -19.11 18.41 -13.08
C ASP A 161 -19.25 19.82 -12.48
N ARG A 162 -18.47 20.14 -11.45
CA ARG A 162 -18.43 21.50 -10.87
C ARG A 162 -17.77 22.47 -11.84
N LEU A 163 -18.38 23.65 -11.98
CA LEU A 163 -17.83 24.74 -12.79
C LEU A 163 -16.39 25.11 -12.43
N ASP A 164 -16.05 25.09 -11.14
CA ASP A 164 -14.73 25.44 -10.61
C ASP A 164 -13.77 24.24 -10.48
N LEU A 165 -14.26 23.02 -10.78
CA LEU A 165 -13.54 21.75 -10.65
C LEU A 165 -12.87 21.54 -9.28
N LYS A 166 -13.35 22.25 -8.24
CA LYS A 166 -12.74 22.23 -6.92
C LYS A 166 -13.01 20.91 -6.23
N ASN A 167 -11.97 20.37 -5.59
CA ASN A 167 -11.96 19.06 -4.93
C ASN A 167 -12.16 17.87 -5.89
N ASN A 168 -11.96 18.06 -7.20
CA ASN A 168 -11.90 16.90 -8.08
C ASN A 168 -10.72 16.00 -7.74
N TYR A 169 -10.84 14.73 -8.13
CA TYR A 169 -9.83 13.72 -7.87
C TYR A 169 -8.87 13.62 -9.06
N GLY A 170 -7.65 13.14 -8.80
CA GLY A 170 -6.67 12.81 -9.83
C GLY A 170 -6.35 11.32 -9.93
N ILE A 171 -6.63 10.57 -8.86
CA ILE A 171 -6.31 9.15 -8.72
C ILE A 171 -7.46 8.48 -7.97
N VAL A 172 -7.89 7.32 -8.44
CA VAL A 172 -8.74 6.37 -7.72
C VAL A 172 -7.92 5.09 -7.53
N VAL A 173 -7.86 4.59 -6.30
CA VAL A 173 -7.04 3.43 -5.95
C VAL A 173 -7.98 2.33 -5.48
N ILE A 174 -7.92 1.18 -6.15
CA ILE A 174 -8.68 -0.02 -5.76
C ILE A 174 -7.67 -1.14 -5.57
N PRO A 175 -7.18 -1.35 -4.34
CA PRO A 175 -6.21 -2.39 -4.05
C PRO A 175 -6.79 -3.79 -4.21
N GLY A 176 -6.06 -4.65 -4.91
CA GLY A 176 -6.47 -6.01 -5.24
C GLY A 176 -6.98 -6.14 -6.67
N TYR A 177 -7.24 -7.39 -7.07
CA TYR A 177 -7.65 -7.73 -8.44
C TYR A 177 -9.15 -7.54 -8.65
N LEU A 178 -9.51 -6.71 -9.63
CA LEU A 178 -10.91 -6.46 -10.05
C LEU A 178 -11.54 -7.62 -10.85
N GLY A 179 -10.78 -8.67 -11.17
CA GLY A 179 -11.31 -9.86 -11.84
C GLY A 179 -11.62 -9.61 -13.31
N SER A 180 -12.85 -9.95 -13.71
CA SER A 180 -13.22 -10.05 -15.13
C SER A 180 -13.05 -8.74 -15.93
N ASN A 181 -12.82 -8.89 -17.23
CA ASN A 181 -12.69 -7.76 -18.14
C ASN A 181 -13.87 -6.78 -18.10
N LYS A 182 -15.10 -7.27 -17.86
CA LYS A 182 -16.31 -6.43 -17.75
C LYS A 182 -16.25 -5.48 -16.55
N VAL A 183 -15.72 -5.94 -15.42
CA VAL A 183 -15.57 -5.13 -14.20
C VAL A 183 -14.49 -4.07 -14.41
N VAL A 184 -13.32 -4.49 -14.94
CA VAL A 184 -12.23 -3.57 -15.27
C VAL A 184 -12.69 -2.51 -16.28
N GLU A 185 -13.46 -2.89 -17.30
CA GLU A 185 -14.05 -1.97 -18.27
C GLU A 185 -14.96 -0.93 -17.61
N LYS A 186 -15.86 -1.35 -16.71
CA LYS A 186 -16.75 -0.45 -15.98
C LYS A 186 -15.95 0.59 -15.20
N TRP A 187 -14.94 0.17 -14.44
CA TRP A 187 -14.07 1.06 -13.68
C TRP A 187 -13.22 1.96 -14.57
N ALA A 188 -12.72 1.43 -15.69
CA ALA A 188 -11.93 2.19 -16.65
C ALA A 188 -12.74 3.31 -17.31
N LYS A 189 -14.01 3.05 -17.65
CA LYS A 189 -14.95 4.09 -18.15
C LYS A 189 -15.20 5.17 -17.10
N ILE A 190 -15.52 4.79 -15.87
CA ILE A 190 -15.68 5.72 -14.75
C ILE A 190 -14.43 6.58 -14.59
N ALA A 191 -13.24 5.97 -14.62
CA ALA A 191 -11.99 6.68 -14.46
C ALA A 191 -11.73 7.66 -15.62
N HIS A 192 -11.94 7.22 -16.86
CA HIS A 192 -11.71 8.01 -18.07
C HIS A 192 -12.67 9.20 -18.21
N GLU A 193 -13.96 8.99 -17.92
CA GLU A 193 -15.01 10.02 -17.98
C GLU A 193 -14.72 11.14 -16.97
N ASN A 194 -14.19 10.78 -15.80
CA ASN A 194 -13.84 11.73 -14.72
C ASN A 194 -12.38 12.21 -14.76
N LYS A 195 -11.62 11.82 -15.80
CA LYS A 195 -10.21 12.20 -16.01
C LYS A 195 -9.33 11.86 -14.78
N VAL A 196 -9.56 10.70 -14.18
CA VAL A 196 -8.80 10.18 -13.04
C VAL A 196 -8.03 8.94 -13.44
N MET A 197 -6.90 8.68 -12.80
CA MET A 197 -6.16 7.43 -12.99
C MET A 197 -6.64 6.36 -12.00
N LEU A 198 -7.11 5.23 -12.52
CA LEU A 198 -7.31 4.03 -11.73
C LEU A 198 -5.98 3.30 -11.53
N VAL A 199 -5.67 3.01 -10.27
CA VAL A 199 -4.53 2.15 -9.90
C VAL A 199 -5.09 0.93 -9.17
N THR A 200 -4.85 -0.25 -9.71
CA THR A 200 -5.34 -1.53 -9.21
C THR A 200 -4.31 -2.62 -9.48
N ASP A 201 -4.57 -3.84 -9.04
CA ASP A 201 -3.62 -4.95 -9.11
C ASP A 201 -4.14 -6.07 -10.03
N PHE A 202 -3.22 -6.84 -10.58
CA PHE A 202 -3.53 -8.16 -11.11
C PHE A 202 -3.51 -9.20 -9.99
N GLU A 203 -4.00 -10.40 -10.30
CA GLU A 203 -4.11 -11.51 -9.35
C GLU A 203 -2.78 -11.84 -8.66
N HIS A 204 -2.88 -12.22 -7.37
CA HIS A 204 -1.74 -12.68 -6.60
C HIS A 204 -1.45 -14.13 -6.96
N LEU A 205 -0.36 -14.35 -7.70
CA LEU A 205 0.07 -15.66 -8.19
C LEU A 205 1.48 -15.99 -7.69
N ASP A 206 1.84 -17.27 -7.76
CA ASP A 206 3.07 -17.79 -7.17
C ASP A 206 4.30 -17.62 -8.07
N GLU A 207 4.12 -17.62 -9.40
CA GLU A 207 5.20 -17.57 -10.37
C GLU A 207 4.97 -16.52 -11.48
N PRO A 208 6.06 -15.97 -12.08
CA PRO A 208 5.94 -14.98 -13.15
C PRO A 208 5.29 -15.55 -14.42
N ASP A 209 5.52 -16.83 -14.74
CA ASP A 209 4.92 -17.48 -15.91
C ASP A 209 3.40 -17.58 -15.77
N ASP A 210 2.90 -17.92 -14.57
CA ASP A 210 1.46 -17.92 -14.26
C ASP A 210 0.84 -16.53 -14.43
N VAL A 211 1.54 -15.47 -14.01
CA VAL A 211 1.09 -14.09 -14.21
C VAL A 211 0.96 -13.77 -15.69
N MET A 212 1.94 -14.16 -16.49
CA MET A 212 1.91 -13.93 -17.94
C MET A 212 0.78 -14.71 -18.61
N GLU A 213 0.63 -16.01 -18.30
CA GLU A 213 -0.42 -16.86 -18.87
C GLU A 213 -1.83 -16.38 -18.49
N MET A 214 -2.07 -16.17 -17.20
CA MET A 214 -3.38 -15.75 -16.69
C MET A 214 -3.77 -14.35 -17.16
N PHE A 215 -2.81 -13.43 -17.25
CA PHE A 215 -3.10 -12.08 -17.72
C PHE A 215 -3.43 -12.05 -19.21
N ASP A 216 -2.70 -12.82 -20.03
CA ASP A 216 -3.02 -12.98 -21.45
C ASP A 216 -4.42 -13.58 -21.64
N ALA A 217 -4.75 -14.62 -20.87
CA ALA A 217 -6.07 -15.25 -20.88
C ALA A 217 -7.20 -14.31 -20.41
N ALA A 218 -6.93 -13.41 -19.46
CA ALA A 218 -7.91 -12.45 -18.94
C ALA A 218 -8.28 -11.35 -19.95
N ASN A 219 -7.44 -11.11 -20.96
CA ASN A 219 -7.65 -10.14 -22.05
C ASN A 219 -8.08 -8.74 -21.55
N LEU A 220 -7.35 -8.22 -20.57
CA LEU A 220 -7.67 -6.97 -19.88
C LEU A 220 -7.16 -5.72 -20.62
N THR A 221 -6.26 -5.87 -21.58
CA THR A 221 -5.77 -4.78 -22.42
C THR A 221 -6.69 -4.56 -23.62
N GLY A 222 -6.63 -3.37 -24.21
CA GLY A 222 -7.39 -3.09 -25.42
C GLY A 222 -7.08 -1.74 -26.05
N GLY A 223 -7.48 -1.57 -27.32
CA GLY A 223 -7.34 -0.32 -28.07
C GLY A 223 -8.36 0.75 -27.72
N ASP A 224 -9.26 0.49 -26.76
CA ASP A 224 -10.23 1.49 -26.31
C ASP A 224 -9.60 2.54 -25.41
N VAL A 225 -9.85 3.81 -25.71
CA VAL A 225 -9.22 4.97 -25.06
C VAL A 225 -9.40 4.95 -23.54
N TYR A 226 -10.52 4.45 -23.01
CA TYR A 226 -10.76 4.41 -21.56
C TYR A 226 -9.76 3.53 -20.80
N ARG A 227 -9.09 2.57 -21.47
CA ARG A 227 -8.03 1.74 -20.88
C ARG A 227 -6.76 2.53 -20.55
N SER A 228 -6.58 3.71 -21.17
CA SER A 228 -5.44 4.58 -20.91
C SER A 228 -5.45 5.17 -19.49
N ASN A 229 -6.61 5.16 -18.83
CA ASN A 229 -6.76 5.62 -17.45
C ASN A 229 -6.57 4.51 -16.41
N VAL A 230 -6.09 3.32 -16.80
CA VAL A 230 -5.88 2.18 -15.89
C VAL A 230 -4.42 1.79 -15.81
N ILE A 231 -3.89 1.77 -14.59
CA ILE A 231 -2.60 1.20 -14.22
C ILE A 231 -2.87 -0.10 -13.46
N MET A 232 -2.26 -1.20 -13.91
CA MET A 232 -2.39 -2.49 -13.26
C MET A 232 -1.04 -3.00 -12.79
N THR A 233 -0.87 -3.11 -11.48
CA THR A 233 0.36 -3.63 -10.86
C THR A 233 0.35 -5.14 -10.75
N CYS A 234 1.53 -5.76 -10.75
CA CYS A 234 1.67 -7.19 -10.48
C CYS A 234 2.92 -7.47 -9.63
N ASN A 235 3.07 -8.72 -9.19
CA ASN A 235 4.05 -9.16 -8.20
C ASN A 235 3.84 -8.47 -6.84
N TRP A 236 3.12 -9.14 -5.94
CA TRP A 236 2.65 -8.53 -4.70
C TRP A 236 3.79 -8.26 -3.72
N LEU A 237 3.57 -7.28 -2.83
CA LEU A 237 4.56 -6.81 -1.87
C LEU A 237 4.55 -7.67 -0.60
N VAL A 238 5.72 -7.94 -0.03
CA VAL A 238 5.83 -8.50 1.31
C VAL A 238 5.53 -7.39 2.32
N GLY A 239 4.31 -7.37 2.86
CA GLY A 239 3.85 -6.38 3.84
C GLY A 239 4.28 -6.69 5.27
N ARG A 240 4.53 -7.96 5.57
CA ARG A 240 5.11 -8.47 6.82
C ARG A 240 5.70 -9.86 6.58
N GLY A 241 6.91 -10.11 7.08
CA GLY A 241 7.48 -11.46 7.08
C GLY A 241 6.69 -12.42 7.97
N ARG A 242 6.68 -13.70 7.61
CA ARG A 242 6.00 -14.75 8.37
C ARG A 242 6.52 -14.85 9.80
N PHE A 243 5.63 -15.15 10.73
CA PHE A 243 5.99 -15.43 12.11
C PHE A 243 6.44 -16.88 12.29
N GLU A 244 7.76 -17.12 12.20
CA GLU A 244 8.35 -18.46 12.38
C GLU A 244 7.99 -19.09 13.74
N GLN A 245 7.88 -18.28 14.80
CA GLN A 245 7.62 -18.74 16.17
C GLN A 245 6.24 -19.40 16.35
N ILE A 246 5.29 -19.09 15.47
CA ILE A 246 3.92 -19.63 15.50
C ILE A 246 3.62 -20.51 14.28
N GLY A 247 4.63 -20.79 13.44
CA GLY A 247 4.50 -21.67 12.28
C GLY A 247 3.68 -21.09 11.14
N GLU A 248 3.67 -19.77 10.96
CA GLU A 248 3.05 -19.14 9.79
C GLU A 248 3.81 -19.56 8.52
N GLY A 249 3.12 -20.17 7.55
CA GLY A 249 3.77 -20.77 6.38
C GLY A 249 4.31 -19.75 5.39
N GLU A 250 3.54 -18.67 5.18
CA GLU A 250 3.78 -17.66 4.16
C GLU A 250 3.85 -16.26 4.76
N ASP A 251 4.53 -15.37 4.05
CA ASP A 251 4.52 -13.96 4.36
C ASP A 251 3.11 -13.35 4.16
N LEU A 252 2.87 -12.21 4.79
CA LEU A 252 1.70 -11.41 4.51
C LEU A 252 1.93 -10.59 3.25
N PHE A 253 1.35 -11.03 2.15
CA PHE A 253 1.37 -10.29 0.89
C PHE A 253 0.28 -9.22 0.85
N ILE A 254 0.62 -8.06 0.30
CA ILE A 254 -0.30 -6.93 0.15
C ILE A 254 -0.22 -6.33 -1.26
N ALA A 255 -1.34 -5.73 -1.66
CA ALA A 255 -1.54 -5.12 -2.96
C ALA A 255 -0.55 -3.96 -3.23
N PRO A 256 0.25 -4.02 -4.31
CA PRO A 256 1.17 -2.95 -4.68
C PRO A 256 0.53 -1.60 -5.04
N SER A 257 -0.69 -1.59 -5.57
CA SER A 257 -1.34 -0.41 -6.16
C SER A 257 -1.38 0.79 -5.22
N ALA A 258 -1.62 0.61 -3.93
CA ALA A 258 -1.66 1.69 -2.95
C ALA A 258 -0.28 2.33 -2.75
N ALA A 259 0.77 1.51 -2.66
CA ALA A 259 2.14 1.97 -2.53
C ALA A 259 2.58 2.75 -3.79
N LEU A 260 2.26 2.20 -4.97
CA LEU A 260 2.53 2.87 -6.24
C LEU A 260 1.76 4.19 -6.35
N ALA A 261 0.46 4.21 -6.02
CA ALA A 261 -0.36 5.42 -6.04
C ALA A 261 0.19 6.50 -5.11
N GLY A 262 0.70 6.12 -3.93
CA GLY A 262 1.39 7.02 -3.03
C GLY A 262 2.62 7.66 -3.67
N LYS A 263 3.46 6.86 -4.35
CA LYS A 263 4.60 7.41 -5.10
C LYS A 263 4.17 8.28 -6.28
N ILE A 264 3.17 7.87 -7.06
CA ILE A 264 2.58 8.62 -8.18
C ILE A 264 2.05 9.99 -7.73
N TYR A 265 1.52 10.08 -6.50
CA TYR A 265 1.10 11.34 -5.88
C TYR A 265 2.27 12.28 -5.63
N LYS A 266 3.40 11.75 -5.16
CA LYS A 266 4.63 12.52 -4.88
C LYS A 266 5.37 12.93 -6.15
N THR A 267 5.52 12.00 -7.09
CA THR A 267 6.33 12.18 -8.30
C THR A 267 5.72 13.27 -9.19
N LEU A 268 6.58 14.12 -9.78
CA LEU A 268 6.16 15.10 -10.77
C LEU A 268 5.36 14.39 -11.87
N MET A 269 4.21 14.95 -12.26
CA MET A 269 3.24 14.26 -13.11
C MET A 269 3.76 13.81 -14.48
N SER A 270 4.68 14.58 -15.08
CA SER A 270 5.35 14.22 -16.34
C SER A 270 6.36 13.08 -16.20
N GLN A 271 6.80 12.80 -14.97
CA GLN A 271 7.76 11.77 -14.66
C GLN A 271 7.05 10.46 -14.30
N VAL A 272 7.55 9.37 -14.86
CA VAL A 272 7.09 8.03 -14.51
C VAL A 272 7.67 7.60 -13.17
N THR A 273 6.83 6.98 -12.36
CA THR A 273 7.18 6.33 -11.10
C THR A 273 7.70 4.93 -11.42
N ALA A 274 8.90 4.86 -11.99
CA ALA A 274 9.53 3.61 -12.38
C ALA A 274 11.05 3.63 -12.12
N GLY A 275 11.61 2.43 -11.96
CA GLY A 275 13.04 2.21 -11.80
C GLY A 275 13.62 2.80 -10.51
N LYS A 276 14.95 2.76 -10.39
CA LYS A 276 15.65 3.04 -9.12
C LYS A 276 15.42 4.46 -8.58
N LYS A 277 15.31 5.45 -9.45
CA LYS A 277 15.25 6.87 -9.06
C LYS A 277 13.86 7.27 -8.56
N PHE A 278 12.80 6.85 -9.25
CA PHE A 278 11.44 7.33 -8.98
C PHE A 278 10.46 6.23 -8.57
N GLY A 279 10.72 4.97 -8.94
CA GLY A 279 9.86 3.82 -8.65
C GLY A 279 10.08 3.14 -7.31
N GLY A 280 11.13 3.51 -6.56
CA GLY A 280 11.45 2.86 -5.28
C GLY A 280 10.37 3.03 -4.23
N ILE A 281 9.83 1.92 -3.73
CA ILE A 281 8.80 1.81 -2.69
C ILE A 281 9.45 1.83 -1.30
N ASN A 282 8.81 2.50 -0.34
CA ASN A 282 9.27 2.63 1.04
C ASN A 282 8.58 1.60 1.95
N GLU A 283 9.29 1.15 3.00
CA GLU A 283 8.79 0.24 4.05
C GLU A 283 8.29 -1.12 3.52
N VAL A 284 8.98 -1.64 2.50
CA VAL A 284 8.72 -2.95 1.90
C VAL A 284 10.03 -3.67 1.70
N ASP A 285 10.12 -4.90 2.22
CA ASP A 285 11.37 -5.66 2.28
C ASP A 285 11.50 -6.68 1.15
N GLY A 286 10.42 -6.97 0.42
CA GLY A 286 10.43 -7.94 -0.67
C GLY A 286 9.17 -7.95 -1.53
N VAL A 287 9.19 -8.84 -2.50
CA VAL A 287 8.08 -9.14 -3.42
C VAL A 287 7.85 -10.65 -3.44
N LYS A 288 6.73 -11.11 -3.99
CA LYS A 288 6.35 -12.53 -4.02
C LYS A 288 7.38 -13.41 -4.73
N PHE A 289 7.90 -12.96 -5.87
CA PHE A 289 8.93 -13.68 -6.62
C PHE A 289 9.93 -12.73 -7.28
N ASP A 290 11.16 -13.20 -7.46
CA ASP A 290 12.19 -12.45 -8.19
C ASP A 290 11.91 -12.49 -9.70
N LEU A 291 12.22 -11.40 -10.38
CA LEU A 291 11.98 -11.24 -11.82
C LEU A 291 13.29 -11.06 -12.58
N LYS A 292 13.49 -11.85 -13.63
CA LYS A 292 14.59 -11.64 -14.58
C LYS A 292 14.29 -10.44 -15.49
N LYS A 293 15.34 -9.83 -16.04
CA LYS A 293 15.22 -8.71 -17.00
C LYS A 293 14.24 -9.00 -18.16
N SER A 294 14.28 -10.22 -18.71
CA SER A 294 13.38 -10.64 -19.79
C SER A 294 11.93 -10.73 -19.35
N GLU A 295 11.67 -11.21 -18.13
CA GLU A 295 10.32 -11.32 -17.56
C GLU A 295 9.74 -9.93 -17.27
N ILE A 296 10.56 -9.01 -16.75
CA ILE A 296 10.18 -7.59 -16.57
C ILE A 296 9.76 -6.97 -17.91
N ALA A 297 10.57 -7.17 -18.96
CA ALA A 297 10.26 -6.63 -20.29
C ALA A 297 8.97 -7.23 -20.88
N ASN A 298 8.73 -8.53 -20.67
CA ASN A 298 7.49 -9.18 -21.10
C ASN A 298 6.27 -8.61 -20.37
N LEU A 299 6.31 -8.52 -19.03
CA LEU A 299 5.23 -7.95 -18.23
C LEU A 299 4.96 -6.48 -18.61
N GLU A 300 5.99 -5.68 -18.86
CA GLU A 300 5.82 -4.32 -19.38
C GLU A 300 5.14 -4.31 -20.76
N ASN A 301 5.56 -5.18 -21.68
CA ASN A 301 4.96 -5.26 -23.01
C ASN A 301 3.48 -5.67 -22.98
N MET A 302 3.09 -6.50 -22.00
CA MET A 302 1.70 -6.87 -21.73
C MET A 302 0.89 -5.72 -21.12
N GLY A 303 1.52 -4.64 -20.66
CA GLY A 303 0.82 -3.48 -20.07
C GLY A 303 0.75 -3.50 -18.54
N LEU A 304 1.45 -4.42 -17.89
CA LEU A 304 1.54 -4.49 -16.43
C LEU A 304 2.64 -3.57 -15.87
N VAL A 305 2.51 -3.27 -14.58
CA VAL A 305 3.54 -2.61 -13.77
C VAL A 305 4.06 -3.58 -12.71
N PRO A 306 5.10 -4.37 -13.01
CA PRO A 306 5.68 -5.29 -12.06
C PRO A 306 6.40 -4.56 -10.93
N MET A 307 6.26 -5.06 -9.71
CA MET A 307 7.17 -4.77 -8.62
C MET A 307 8.39 -5.67 -8.72
N VAL A 308 9.58 -5.10 -8.55
CA VAL A 308 10.85 -5.83 -8.61
C VAL A 308 11.65 -5.53 -7.34
N ASN A 309 12.35 -6.52 -6.79
CA ASN A 309 13.27 -6.33 -5.68
C ASN A 309 14.70 -6.41 -6.19
N GLU A 310 15.35 -5.25 -6.31
CA GLU A 310 16.69 -5.16 -6.89
C GLU A 310 17.53 -4.16 -6.10
N TYR A 311 18.82 -4.49 -5.91
CA TYR A 311 19.75 -3.67 -5.11
C TYR A 311 19.27 -3.40 -3.67
N GLY A 312 18.55 -4.35 -3.06
CA GLY A 312 18.01 -4.22 -1.71
C GLY A 312 16.88 -3.20 -1.58
N LYS A 313 16.18 -2.91 -2.68
CA LYS A 313 15.02 -2.01 -2.68
C LYS A 313 13.95 -2.50 -3.64
N VAL A 314 12.71 -2.56 -3.14
CA VAL A 314 11.55 -2.80 -3.98
C VAL A 314 11.21 -1.57 -4.81
N MET A 315 10.93 -1.75 -6.09
CA MET A 315 10.54 -0.66 -6.99
C MET A 315 9.54 -1.11 -8.05
N ALA A 316 8.70 -0.17 -8.48
CA ALA A 316 7.85 -0.35 -9.65
C ALA A 316 8.68 -0.24 -10.94
N PHE A 317 8.39 -1.08 -11.94
CA PHE A 317 9.15 -1.11 -13.19
C PHE A 317 8.24 -1.17 -14.41
N SER A 318 7.59 -0.04 -14.74
CA SER A 318 6.88 0.18 -16.01
C SER A 318 6.25 1.58 -15.99
N ALA A 319 5.93 2.09 -17.18
CA ALA A 319 5.14 3.30 -17.36
C ALA A 319 3.76 3.03 -17.99
N LYS A 320 3.39 1.76 -18.15
CA LYS A 320 2.31 1.34 -19.01
C LYS A 320 0.92 1.51 -18.41
N THR A 321 -0.04 1.67 -19.30
CA THR A 321 -1.48 1.55 -19.03
C THR A 321 -2.00 0.27 -19.69
N LEU A 322 -3.27 -0.08 -19.45
CA LEU A 322 -3.92 -1.19 -20.17
C LEU A 322 -4.27 -0.86 -21.63
N PHE A 323 -3.97 0.36 -22.12
CA PHE A 323 -4.19 0.72 -23.51
C PHE A 323 -3.14 0.07 -24.42
N SER A 324 -3.58 -0.67 -25.44
CA SER A 324 -2.71 -1.37 -26.39
C SER A 324 -2.83 -0.86 -27.83
N GLY A 325 -3.56 0.23 -28.08
CA GLY A 325 -3.67 0.86 -29.40
C GLY A 325 -2.42 1.63 -29.83
N ASP A 326 -2.40 2.12 -31.07
CA ASP A 326 -1.21 2.71 -31.71
C ASP A 326 -0.70 4.02 -31.07
N ASN A 327 -1.54 4.71 -30.29
CA ASN A 327 -1.15 5.95 -29.64
C ASN A 327 -0.25 5.67 -28.43
N LEU A 328 1.06 5.75 -28.63
CA LEU A 328 2.08 5.55 -27.60
C LEU A 328 1.89 6.46 -26.36
N GLY A 329 1.33 7.66 -26.54
CA GLY A 329 1.03 8.56 -25.43
C GLY A 329 -0.03 7.99 -24.49
N LEU A 330 -1.07 7.36 -25.03
CA LEU A 330 -2.12 6.71 -24.24
C LEU A 330 -1.64 5.40 -23.57
N GLN A 331 -0.58 4.78 -24.10
CA GLN A 331 0.07 3.64 -23.45
C GLN A 331 0.91 4.06 -22.22
N THR A 332 1.15 5.36 -22.00
CA THR A 332 2.06 5.84 -20.95
C THR A 332 1.29 6.66 -19.90
N TYR A 333 1.19 6.18 -18.66
CA TYR A 333 0.31 6.82 -17.67
C TYR A 333 0.74 8.25 -17.30
N SER A 334 2.04 8.59 -17.32
CA SER A 334 2.49 9.95 -17.01
C SER A 334 1.99 10.95 -18.05
N VAL A 335 1.96 10.52 -19.32
CA VAL A 335 1.45 11.32 -20.43
C VAL A 335 -0.06 11.54 -20.26
N VAL A 336 -0.83 10.48 -20.02
CA VAL A 336 -2.30 10.56 -19.80
C VAL A 336 -2.61 11.51 -18.64
N ARG A 337 -1.88 11.41 -17.52
CA ARG A 337 -2.05 12.30 -16.36
C ARG A 337 -1.82 13.76 -16.71
N VAL A 338 -0.75 14.07 -17.46
CA VAL A 338 -0.47 15.44 -17.91
C VAL A 338 -1.62 15.98 -18.77
N PHE A 339 -2.13 15.19 -19.71
CA PHE A 339 -3.28 15.58 -20.53
C PHE A 339 -4.54 15.83 -19.69
N ASP A 340 -4.86 14.93 -18.76
CA ASP A 340 -6.03 15.05 -17.88
C ASP A 340 -5.93 16.30 -16.99
N TYR A 341 -4.74 16.59 -16.44
CA TYR A 341 -4.49 17.79 -15.63
C TYR A 341 -4.64 19.08 -16.45
N VAL A 342 -3.99 19.15 -17.62
CA VAL A 342 -4.09 20.35 -18.46
C VAL A 342 -5.54 20.59 -18.90
N THR A 343 -6.25 19.52 -19.26
CA THR A 343 -7.68 19.58 -19.61
C THR A 343 -8.50 20.14 -18.45
N LYS A 344 -8.31 19.64 -17.23
CA LYS A 344 -9.00 20.15 -16.03
C LYS A 344 -8.74 21.64 -15.79
N VAL A 345 -7.48 22.08 -15.87
CA VAL A 345 -7.13 23.50 -15.65
C VAL A 345 -7.74 24.40 -16.72
N LEU A 346 -7.69 23.99 -17.99
CA LEU A 346 -8.29 24.74 -19.09
C LEU A 346 -9.82 24.78 -19.00
N MET A 347 -10.46 23.70 -18.55
CA MET A 347 -11.91 23.67 -18.32
C MET A 347 -12.33 24.67 -17.24
N ASP A 348 -11.70 24.67 -16.05
CA ASP A 348 -11.98 25.66 -15.00
C ASP A 348 -11.77 27.09 -15.51
N PHE A 349 -10.66 27.32 -16.21
CA PHE A 349 -10.35 28.63 -16.78
C PHE A 349 -11.41 29.10 -17.79
N LEU A 350 -11.77 28.27 -18.77
CA LEU A 350 -12.73 28.61 -19.81
C LEU A 350 -14.15 28.76 -19.25
N ASN A 351 -14.54 27.94 -18.26
CA ASN A 351 -15.83 28.06 -17.57
C ASN A 351 -15.99 29.43 -16.90
N ARG A 352 -14.92 29.97 -16.30
CA ARG A 352 -14.94 31.33 -15.68
C ARG A 352 -15.06 32.46 -16.71
N ARG A 353 -14.66 32.21 -17.95
CA ARG A 353 -14.75 33.15 -19.08
C ARG A 353 -16.02 32.95 -19.91
N ALA A 354 -16.86 31.98 -19.56
CA ALA A 354 -18.13 31.75 -20.22
C ALA A 354 -19.03 32.99 -20.11
N PHE A 355 -19.92 33.18 -21.09
CA PHE A 355 -20.83 34.34 -21.21
C PHE A 355 -20.16 35.70 -21.45
N GLU A 356 -18.84 35.77 -21.61
CA GLU A 356 -18.19 36.98 -22.11
C GLU A 356 -18.40 37.14 -23.62
N ASN A 357 -18.56 38.39 -24.07
CA ASN A 357 -18.64 38.69 -25.50
C ASN A 357 -17.33 38.30 -26.20
N PHE A 358 -17.41 37.36 -27.14
CA PHE A 358 -16.25 36.90 -27.92
C PHE A 358 -15.89 37.89 -29.02
N THR A 359 -15.12 38.92 -28.65
CA THR A 359 -14.58 39.93 -29.57
C THR A 359 -13.12 39.64 -29.92
N ALA A 360 -12.56 40.32 -30.92
CA ALA A 360 -11.13 40.21 -31.22
C ALA A 360 -10.23 40.55 -30.02
N LYS A 361 -10.66 41.48 -29.15
CA LYS A 361 -9.96 41.84 -27.92
C LYS A 361 -10.02 40.70 -26.90
N THR A 362 -11.22 40.21 -26.59
CA THR A 362 -11.44 39.09 -25.64
C THR A 362 -10.71 37.83 -26.10
N ARG A 363 -10.74 37.53 -27.41
CA ARG A 363 -9.99 36.42 -28.01
C ARG A 363 -8.49 36.56 -27.74
N LYS A 364 -7.90 37.73 -27.98
CA LYS A 364 -6.48 37.97 -27.74
C LYS A 364 -6.12 37.83 -26.24
N GLU A 365 -6.99 38.30 -25.35
CA GLU A 365 -6.80 38.19 -23.90
C GLU A 365 -6.85 36.73 -23.42
N ILE A 366 -7.91 35.98 -23.78
CA ILE A 366 -8.05 34.56 -23.42
C ILE A 366 -6.87 33.76 -23.98
N MET A 367 -6.54 33.96 -25.25
CA MET A 367 -5.40 33.29 -25.89
C MET A 367 -4.08 33.61 -25.17
N GLY A 368 -3.85 34.87 -24.79
CA GLY A 368 -2.66 35.27 -24.04
C GLY A 368 -2.55 34.60 -22.67
N GLN A 369 -3.67 34.40 -21.97
CA GLN A 369 -3.70 33.71 -20.68
C GLN A 369 -3.47 32.20 -20.83
N ILE A 370 -4.05 31.56 -21.85
CA ILE A 370 -3.78 30.15 -22.18
C ILE A 370 -2.30 29.97 -22.50
N VAL A 371 -1.73 30.83 -23.36
CA VAL A 371 -0.30 30.79 -23.70
C VAL A 371 0.56 30.98 -22.46
N SER A 372 0.27 31.96 -21.60
CA SER A 372 1.02 32.18 -20.37
C SER A 372 0.96 30.98 -19.41
N PHE A 373 -0.17 30.28 -19.34
CA PHE A 373 -0.29 29.07 -18.54
C PHE A 373 0.54 27.93 -19.14
N LEU A 374 0.40 27.67 -20.44
CA LEU A 374 1.11 26.61 -21.15
C LEU A 374 2.63 26.85 -21.13
N ASP A 375 3.09 28.09 -21.31
CA ASP A 375 4.49 28.47 -21.15
C ASP A 375 5.00 28.18 -19.72
N GLY A 376 4.18 28.42 -18.69
CA GLY A 376 4.53 28.15 -17.30
C GLY A 376 4.76 26.68 -16.96
N ILE A 377 4.19 25.76 -17.75
CA ILE A 377 4.33 24.31 -17.63
C ILE A 377 5.19 23.69 -18.74
N THR A 378 5.81 24.51 -19.59
CA THR A 378 6.68 24.08 -20.69
C THR A 378 8.15 24.22 -20.30
N GLY A 379 8.96 23.25 -20.70
CA GLY A 379 10.42 23.28 -20.58
C GLY A 379 11.00 22.26 -19.60
N PRO A 380 12.33 22.27 -19.39
CA PRO A 380 13.02 21.27 -18.58
C PRO A 380 12.43 21.16 -17.17
N ASP A 381 12.27 19.93 -16.69
CA ASP A 381 11.67 19.61 -15.38
C ASP A 381 10.21 20.11 -15.20
N LYS A 382 9.51 20.42 -16.31
CA LYS A 382 8.10 20.79 -16.31
C LYS A 382 7.22 19.66 -16.87
N LEU A 383 5.96 19.98 -17.19
CA LEU A 383 4.97 18.98 -17.57
C LEU A 383 5.04 18.60 -19.05
N ILE A 384 5.35 19.56 -19.92
CA ILE A 384 5.39 19.39 -21.37
C ILE A 384 6.67 19.94 -21.98
N GLU A 385 7.09 19.35 -23.11
CA GLU A 385 8.25 19.81 -23.89
C GLU A 385 7.92 21.06 -24.70
N ASN A 386 6.75 21.07 -25.34
CA ASN A 386 6.29 22.15 -26.21
C ASN A 386 4.77 22.07 -26.43
N PHE A 387 4.17 23.16 -26.91
CA PHE A 387 2.78 23.21 -27.35
C PHE A 387 2.58 24.11 -28.57
N GLU A 388 1.46 23.92 -29.26
CA GLU A 388 1.01 24.73 -30.37
C GLU A 388 -0.52 24.88 -30.30
N ILE A 389 -1.02 26.10 -30.30
CA ILE A 389 -2.47 26.35 -30.41
C ILE A 389 -2.81 26.40 -31.90
N ARG A 390 -3.42 25.33 -32.42
CA ARG A 390 -3.74 25.19 -33.85
C ARG A 390 -5.02 25.92 -34.22
N ARG A 391 -5.98 25.96 -33.30
CA ARG A 391 -7.28 26.58 -33.54
C ARG A 391 -7.74 27.30 -32.29
N PHE A 392 -8.19 28.54 -32.47
CA PHE A 392 -8.89 29.28 -31.43
C PHE A 392 -9.89 30.23 -32.08
N GLU A 393 -11.05 29.73 -32.49
CA GLU A 393 -12.02 30.50 -33.29
C GLU A 393 -13.47 30.19 -32.93
N GLN A 394 -14.35 31.16 -33.18
CA GLN A 394 -15.78 31.00 -33.00
C GLN A 394 -16.35 30.18 -34.16
N ASP A 395 -17.29 29.29 -33.86
CA ASP A 395 -17.98 28.50 -34.88
C ASP A 395 -18.72 29.45 -35.87
N PRO A 396 -18.59 29.22 -37.18
CA PRO A 396 -19.23 30.07 -38.18
C PRO A 396 -20.77 30.00 -38.13
N ILE A 397 -21.33 28.85 -37.75
CA ILE A 397 -22.77 28.54 -37.72
C ILE A 397 -23.34 28.80 -36.32
N GLN A 398 -22.72 28.23 -35.28
CA GLN A 398 -23.19 28.31 -33.90
C GLN A 398 -22.34 29.30 -33.08
N LYS A 399 -22.68 30.59 -33.08
CA LYS A 399 -21.83 31.67 -32.50
C LYS A 399 -21.53 31.53 -31.00
N ASP A 400 -22.32 30.77 -30.25
CA ASP A 400 -22.09 30.44 -28.85
C ASP A 400 -21.02 29.35 -28.64
N ARG A 401 -20.51 28.73 -29.71
CA ARG A 401 -19.46 27.71 -29.66
C ARG A 401 -18.11 28.28 -30.09
N ILE A 402 -17.06 27.98 -29.30
CA ILE A 402 -15.67 28.36 -29.59
C ILE A 402 -14.84 27.07 -29.66
N TYR A 403 -14.09 26.90 -30.75
CA TYR A 403 -13.15 25.81 -30.93
C TYR A 403 -11.79 26.20 -30.35
N VAL A 404 -11.22 25.32 -29.52
CA VAL A 404 -9.88 25.47 -28.95
C VAL A 404 -9.11 24.17 -29.16
N ASP A 405 -8.19 24.17 -30.12
CA ASP A 405 -7.37 23.00 -30.44
C ASP A 405 -5.94 23.28 -30.03
N ILE A 406 -5.45 22.54 -29.03
CA ILE A 406 -4.10 22.67 -28.49
C ILE A 406 -3.38 21.35 -28.74
N HIS A 407 -2.31 21.41 -29.52
CA HIS A 407 -1.38 20.31 -29.68
C HIS A 407 -0.29 20.43 -28.63
N MET A 408 -0.07 19.38 -27.84
CA MET A 408 0.94 19.35 -26.78
C MET A 408 1.88 18.18 -26.99
N LYS A 409 3.17 18.42 -26.76
CA LYS A 409 4.21 17.40 -26.79
C LYS A 409 4.64 17.09 -25.35
N PRO A 410 4.22 15.95 -24.78
CA PRO A 410 4.60 15.55 -23.43
C PRO A 410 6.02 14.96 -23.41
N TYR A 411 6.59 14.85 -22.21
CA TYR A 411 7.81 14.08 -21.99
C TYR A 411 7.53 12.58 -22.08
N PHE A 412 8.40 11.86 -22.79
CA PHE A 412 8.42 10.40 -22.78
C PHE A 412 9.60 9.88 -21.95
N PRO A 413 9.42 8.83 -21.14
CA PRO A 413 10.52 8.21 -20.41
C PRO A 413 11.50 7.56 -21.40
N ALA A 414 12.80 7.77 -21.19
CA ALA A 414 13.83 7.02 -21.89
C ALA A 414 13.77 5.54 -21.44
N LYS A 415 13.72 4.62 -22.41
CA LYS A 415 13.63 3.18 -22.14
C LYS A 415 14.99 2.47 -22.28
N ASN A 416 15.68 2.72 -23.39
CA ASN A 416 16.89 2.00 -23.75
C ASN A 416 18.06 2.97 -23.98
N PHE A 417 19.25 2.55 -23.54
CA PHE A 417 20.50 3.24 -23.84
C PHE A 417 21.24 2.43 -24.91
N LEU A 418 21.54 3.06 -26.05
CA LEU A 418 22.41 2.48 -27.06
C LEU A 418 23.86 2.80 -26.68
N ILE A 419 24.66 1.77 -26.42
CA ILE A 419 26.08 1.92 -26.13
C ILE A 419 26.85 1.48 -27.38
N LYS A 420 27.41 2.46 -28.08
CA LYS A 420 28.41 2.24 -29.13
C LYS A 420 29.80 2.40 -28.51
N MET A 421 30.68 1.43 -28.72
CA MET A 421 32.08 1.52 -28.31
C MET A 421 32.97 1.40 -29.55
N ASP A 422 33.65 2.50 -29.90
CA ASP A 422 34.62 2.54 -30.99
C ASP A 422 36.04 2.41 -30.42
N GLY A 423 36.80 1.43 -30.90
CA GLY A 423 38.19 1.21 -30.51
C GLY A 423 39.16 1.49 -31.66
N HIS A 424 40.08 2.45 -31.48
CA HIS A 424 41.24 2.60 -32.36
C HIS A 424 42.44 1.86 -31.77
N LYS A 425 43.05 0.95 -32.54
CA LYS A 425 44.40 0.47 -32.27
C LYS A 425 45.37 1.33 -33.09
N GLY A 426 46.38 1.91 -32.45
CA GLY A 426 47.40 2.70 -33.13
C GLY A 426 48.04 1.92 -34.29
N ASP A 427 48.17 2.63 -35.42
CA ASP A 427 48.67 2.26 -36.75
C ASP A 427 48.28 0.86 -37.30
N ASP A 428 47.63 0.90 -38.47
CA ASP A 428 47.08 -0.21 -39.27
C ASP A 428 45.72 -0.81 -38.84
N GLY A 429 44.66 -0.03 -39.05
CA GLY A 429 43.67 -0.38 -40.09
C GLY A 429 42.75 -1.59 -39.86
N THR A 430 42.10 -1.71 -38.71
CA THR A 430 40.86 -2.51 -38.62
C THR A 430 39.85 -1.84 -37.70
N GLU A 431 38.83 -1.22 -38.29
CA GLU A 431 37.63 -0.78 -37.58
C GLU A 431 36.83 -2.02 -37.17
N TRP A 432 36.54 -2.14 -35.89
CA TRP A 432 35.59 -3.13 -35.38
C TRP A 432 34.50 -2.36 -34.66
N ASP A 433 33.33 -2.32 -35.28
CA ASP A 433 32.12 -1.72 -34.73
C ASP A 433 31.40 -2.78 -33.89
N THR A 434 31.21 -2.53 -32.60
CA THR A 434 30.46 -3.44 -31.72
C THR A 434 29.23 -2.71 -31.20
N ASP A 435 28.09 -3.00 -31.81
CA ASP A 435 26.79 -2.46 -31.40
C ASP A 435 26.21 -3.31 -30.28
N TYR A 436 26.12 -2.75 -29.07
CA TYR A 436 25.38 -3.36 -27.97
C TYR A 436 24.04 -2.63 -27.79
N GLU A 437 22.95 -3.27 -28.25
CA GLU A 437 21.60 -2.81 -28.00
C GLU A 437 21.09 -3.41 -26.68
N GLN A 438 20.98 -2.59 -25.63
CA GLN A 438 20.33 -3.02 -24.40
C GLN A 438 18.82 -2.85 -24.54
N LYS A 439 18.15 -3.90 -25.06
CA LYS A 439 16.68 -3.95 -25.18
C LYS A 439 15.95 -4.07 -23.85
#